data_AF-A0A377ZJH8-F1
#
_entry.id   AF-A0A377ZJH8-F1
#
_cell.length_a   1.000
_cell.length_b   1.000
_cell.length_c   1.000
_cell.angle_alpha   90.00
_cell.angle_beta   90.00
_cell.angle_gamma   90.00
#
_symmetry.space_group_name_H-M   'P 1'
#
loop_
_entity.id
_entity.type
_entity.pdbx_description
1 polymer ?
#
loop_
_entity_poly.entity_id
_entity_poly.type
_entity_poly.pdbx_seq_one_letter_code
_entity_poly.pdbx_strand_id
1 'polypeptide(L)' 'MIRRDPVGVVASIAPWNYPLMMAAWKLAPALAAGNCVVINPRRSPR' A
#
# COMPACT_ATOMS: atom_id res chain seq x y z
N MET A 1 20.36 16.75 10.50
CA MET A 1 18.90 16.47 10.54
C MET A 1 18.52 15.75 9.25
N ILE A 2 17.92 14.56 9.31
CA ILE A 2 17.48 13.83 8.11
C ILE A 2 16.00 14.14 7.89
N ARG A 3 15.67 14.76 6.76
CA ARG A 3 14.30 14.99 6.31
C ARG A 3 13.84 13.81 5.46
N ARG A 4 12.59 13.36 5.65
CA ARG A 4 11.95 12.35 4.80
C ARG A 4 10.80 13.01 4.08
N ASP A 5 10.94 13.14 2.77
CA ASP A 5 9.90 13.65 1.88
C ASP A 5 9.09 12.48 1.29
N PRO A 6 7.81 12.70 0.94
CA PRO A 6 6.99 11.70 0.28
C PRO A 6 7.59 11.29 -1.07
N VAL A 7 7.40 10.02 -1.41
CA VAL A 7 7.84 9.44 -2.69
C VAL A 7 6.88 9.81 -3.82
N GLY A 8 5.61 10.10 -3.50
CA GLY A 8 4.56 10.45 -4.46
C GLY A 8 3.56 9.31 -4.62
N VAL A 9 3.58 8.63 -5.77
CA VAL A 9 2.65 7.52 -6.07
C VAL A 9 3.33 6.17 -5.85
N VAL A 10 2.70 5.28 -5.09
CA VAL A 10 3.21 3.94 -4.78
C VAL A 10 2.23 2.87 -5.23
N ALA A 11 2.72 1.86 -5.95
CA ALA A 11 1.95 0.67 -6.31
C ALA A 11 2.10 -0.41 -5.23
N SER A 12 0.98 -0.97 -4.79
CA SER A 12 0.91 -1.95 -3.70
C SER A 12 0.14 -3.19 -4.14
N ILE A 13 0.80 -4.35 -4.08
CA ILE A 13 0.15 -5.64 -4.36
C ILE A 13 -0.31 -6.24 -3.03
N ALA A 14 -1.62 -6.47 -2.90
CA ALA A 14 -2.19 -7.14 -1.74
C ALA A 14 -2.16 -8.67 -1.94
N PRO A 15 -1.72 -9.45 -0.95
CA PRO A 15 -1.71 -10.91 -1.03
C PRO A 15 -3.13 -11.48 -1.01
N TRP A 16 -3.28 -12.70 -1.54
CA TRP A 16 -4.57 -13.36 -1.80
C TRP A 16 -5.25 -13.95 -0.55
N ASN A 17 -4.53 -14.06 0.57
CA ASN A 17 -5.01 -14.69 1.80
C ASN A 17 -5.91 -13.76 2.63
N TYR A 18 -5.56 -12.47 2.71
CA TYR A 18 -6.32 -11.44 3.42
C TYR A 18 -6.27 -10.10 2.67
N PRO A 19 -6.83 -10.01 1.45
CA PRO A 19 -6.64 -8.86 0.58
C PRO A 19 -7.15 -7.55 1.20
N LEU A 20 -8.29 -7.58 1.91
CA LEU A 20 -8.86 -6.38 2.54
C LEU A 20 -8.02 -5.90 3.73
N MET A 21 -7.62 -6.80 4.63
CA MET A 21 -6.82 -6.44 5.80
C MET A 21 -5.43 -5.96 5.38
N MET A 22 -4.81 -6.63 4.41
CA MET A 22 -3.48 -6.24 3.91
C MET A 22 -3.52 -4.96 3.09
N ALA A 23 -4.63 -4.66 2.40
CA ALA A 23 -4.84 -3.36 1.78
C ALA A 23 -4.84 -2.25 2.84
N ALA A 24 -5.59 -2.41 3.93
CA ALA A 24 -5.65 -1.43 5.02
C ALA A 24 -4.28 -1.19 5.68
N TRP A 25 -3.52 -2.27 5.94
CA TRP A 25 -2.19 -2.19 6.53
C TRP A 25 -1.16 -1.49 5.63
N LYS A 26 -1.34 -1.49 4.31
CA LYS A 26 -0.46 -0.79 3.37
C LYS A 26 -0.93 0.63 3.07
N LEU A 27 -2.25 0.87 3.10
CA LEU A 27 -2.84 2.17 2.84
C LEU A 27 -2.55 3.17 3.98
N ALA A 28 -2.71 2.74 5.24
CA ALA A 28 -2.52 3.59 6.41
C ALA A 28 -1.11 4.24 6.48
N PRO A 29 0.01 3.49 6.39
CA PRO A 29 1.34 4.10 6.43
C PRO A 29 1.67 4.91 5.17
N ALA A 30 1.16 4.53 3.99
CA ALA A 30 1.40 5.26 2.75
C ALA A 30 0.77 6.65 2.80
N LEU A 31 -0.48 6.75 3.26
CA LEU A 31 -1.18 8.01 3.45
C LEU A 31 -0.56 8.85 4.57
N ALA A 32 -0.19 8.23 5.70
CA ALA A 32 0.50 8.93 6.79
C ALA A 32 1.84 9.53 6.35
N ALA A 33 2.52 8.89 5.41
CA ALA A 33 3.74 9.39 4.78
C ALA A 33 3.50 10.37 3.62
N GLY A 34 2.25 10.77 3.35
CA GLY A 34 1.90 11.75 2.32
C GLY A 34 1.93 11.21 0.88
N ASN A 35 1.81 9.89 0.70
CA ASN A 35 1.82 9.25 -0.61
C ASN A 35 0.41 8.93 -1.10
N CYS A 36 0.25 8.90 -2.42
CA CYS A 36 -0.90 8.30 -3.07
C CYS A 36 -0.62 6.80 -3.30
N VAL A 37 -1.63 5.94 -3.13
CA VAL A 37 -1.48 4.49 -3.29
C VAL A 37 -2.43 3.94 -4.33
N VAL A 38 -1.89 3.11 -5.23
CA VAL A 38 -2.67 2.25 -6.14
C VAL A 38 -2.55 0.82 -5.63
N ILE A 39 -3.67 0.23 -5.21
CA ILE A 39 -3.73 -1.16 -4.73
C ILE A 39 -4.23 -2.08 -5.82
N ASN A 40 -3.44 -3.12 -6.12
CA ASN A 40 -3.86 -4.24 -6.95
C ASN A 40 -4.17 -5.45 -6.04
N PRO A 41 -5.45 -5.85 -5.91
CA PRO A 41 -5.82 -7.05 -5.18
C PRO A 41 -5.43 -8.30 -5.99
N ARG A 42 -4.52 -9.12 -5.45
CA ARG A 42 -4.16 -10.38 -6.12
C ARG A 42 -5.28 -11.40 -5.90
N ARG A 43 -5.85 -11.91 -6.99
CA ARG A 43 -6.79 -13.03 -6.95
C ARG A 43 -6.06 -14.31 -6.53
N SER A 44 -6.76 -15.23 -5.85
CA SER A 44 -6.20 -16.54 -5.50
C SER A 44 -5.62 -17.23 -6.73
N PRO A 45 -4.54 -18.02 -6.59
CA PRO A 45 -3.82 -18.64 -7.72
C PRO A 45 -4.58 -19.77 -8.45
N ARG A 46 -5.92 -19.76 -8.45
CA ARG A 46 -6.76 -20.66 -9.26
C ARG A 46 -7.12 -20.03 -10.59
#